data_AF-A0A453PZD7-F1
#
_entry.id   AF-A0A453PZD7-F1
#
_cell.length_a   1.000
_cell.length_b   1.000
_cell.length_c   1.000
_cell.angle_alpha   90.00
_cell.angle_beta   90.00
_cell.angle_gamma   90.00
#
_symmetry.space_group_name_H-M   'P 1'
#
loop_
_entity.id
_entity.type
_entity.pdbx_description
1 polymer ?
#
loop_
_entity_poly.entity_id
_entity_poly.type
_entity_poly.pdbx_seq_one_letter_code
_entity_poly.pdbx_strand_id
1 'polypeptide(L)'
;QLSFVRKVAKRRSNISLYADELGKGFVDELDYNIEADNATKFLDTHSKYSFVMVPKVLKQLTRKRVLTMEWVAGENPRELLSLAKGISGSIAQLSEKQKLDAKARLLDLVNKGVEASLVQLLETGLLHADPHPGNLRYTPDGRVGFLDFGLLCEMEKKHSRAMLSSIVHIVNGDWASLVYDLIEMDVVPPRTNLRRVTMDLEDTLGEVTYEGGIPDIKFSR
;
A
#
# COMPACT_ATOMS: atom_id res chain seq x y z
N GLN A 1 -6.48 16.06 -27.51
CA GLN A 1 -6.66 14.87 -26.65
C GLN A 1 -6.49 15.15 -25.13
N LEU A 2 -6.42 16.43 -24.67
CA LEU A 2 -6.28 16.80 -23.23
C LEU A 2 -7.60 17.27 -22.57
N SER A 3 -8.74 17.19 -23.27
CA SER A 3 -10.00 17.80 -22.79
C SER A 3 -10.77 16.94 -21.79
N PHE A 4 -10.55 15.62 -21.79
CA PHE A 4 -11.25 14.70 -20.88
C PHE A 4 -10.68 14.77 -19.46
N VAL A 5 -9.34 14.74 -19.32
CA VAL A 5 -8.64 14.91 -18.04
C VAL A 5 -8.96 16.28 -17.41
N ARG A 6 -9.04 17.34 -18.23
CA ARG A 6 -9.47 18.68 -17.77
C ARG A 6 -10.94 18.77 -17.35
N LYS A 7 -11.81 17.88 -17.86
CA LYS A 7 -13.23 17.82 -17.47
C LYS A 7 -13.44 17.05 -16.17
N VAL A 8 -12.61 16.04 -15.90
CA VAL A 8 -12.59 15.30 -14.63
C VAL A 8 -11.99 16.18 -13.51
N ALA A 9 -10.94 16.94 -13.80
CA ALA A 9 -10.30 17.87 -12.85
C ALA A 9 -11.15 19.13 -12.50
N LYS A 10 -12.26 19.37 -13.20
CA LYS A 10 -13.18 20.51 -12.97
C LYS A 10 -14.44 20.14 -12.17
N ARG A 11 -14.45 19.02 -11.44
CA ARG A 11 -15.43 18.85 -10.35
C ARG A 11 -15.04 19.84 -9.26
N ARG A 12 -15.92 20.81 -8.99
CA ARG A 12 -15.79 21.78 -7.89
C ARG A 12 -15.31 21.05 -6.65
N SER A 13 -14.07 21.29 -6.26
CA SER A 13 -13.55 20.91 -4.96
C SER A 13 -14.41 21.65 -3.94
N ASN A 14 -15.33 20.94 -3.30
CA ASN A 14 -16.02 21.47 -2.13
C ASN A 14 -14.95 21.62 -1.05
N ILE A 15 -14.33 22.79 -0.99
CA ILE A 15 -13.31 23.15 0.00
C ILE A 15 -13.82 22.88 1.42
N SER A 16 -15.13 22.99 1.65
CA SER A 16 -15.77 22.59 2.91
C SER A 16 -15.74 21.08 3.18
N LEU A 17 -15.90 20.24 2.15
CA LEU A 17 -15.81 18.78 2.29
C LEU A 17 -14.37 18.36 2.60
N TYR A 18 -13.40 18.94 1.88
CA TYR A 18 -11.98 18.74 2.19
C TYR A 18 -11.60 19.31 3.56
N ALA A 19 -12.13 20.47 3.96
CA ALA A 19 -11.85 21.07 5.27
C ALA A 19 -12.49 20.29 6.42
N ASP A 20 -13.69 19.71 6.24
CA ASP A 20 -14.34 18.86 7.24
C ASP A 20 -13.65 17.49 7.35
N GLU A 21 -13.19 16.93 6.21
CA GLU A 21 -12.43 15.67 6.16
C GLU A 21 -11.02 15.85 6.75
N LEU A 22 -10.34 16.96 6.43
CA LEU A 22 -9.09 17.36 7.08
C LEU A 22 -9.29 17.71 8.56
N GLY A 23 -10.39 18.38 8.92
CA GLY A 23 -10.68 18.79 10.30
C GLY A 23 -11.03 17.61 11.21
N LYS A 24 -11.73 16.59 10.70
CA LYS A 24 -11.94 15.32 11.42
C LYS A 24 -10.63 14.54 11.54
N GLY A 25 -9.88 14.41 10.44
CA GLY A 25 -8.56 13.78 10.45
C GLY A 25 -7.60 14.40 11.46
N PHE A 26 -7.55 15.73 11.57
CA PHE A 26 -6.71 16.46 12.52
C PHE A 26 -7.09 16.24 13.99
N VAL A 27 -8.38 16.04 14.30
CA VAL A 27 -8.85 15.83 15.69
C VAL A 27 -8.65 14.37 16.10
N ASP A 28 -8.85 13.44 15.16
CA ASP A 28 -8.60 12.01 15.36
C ASP A 28 -7.08 11.71 15.45
N GLU A 29 -6.23 12.45 14.74
CA GLU A 29 -4.76 12.41 14.87
C GLU A 29 -4.24 12.83 16.27
N LEU A 30 -5.07 13.49 17.09
CA LEU A 30 -4.66 14.00 18.41
C LEU A 30 -4.98 13.05 19.58
N ASP A 31 -5.64 11.91 19.33
CA ASP A 31 -5.94 10.90 20.35
C ASP A 31 -5.22 9.57 20.05
N TYR A 32 -4.03 9.40 20.62
CA TYR A 32 -3.23 8.19 20.45
C TYR A 32 -3.86 6.91 21.00
N ASN A 33 -5.01 6.97 21.69
CA ASN A 33 -5.76 5.74 21.99
C ASN A 33 -6.33 5.12 20.71
N ILE A 34 -6.71 5.93 19.71
CA ILE A 34 -7.20 5.46 18.42
C ILE A 34 -6.08 4.72 17.70
N GLU A 35 -4.90 5.33 17.60
CA GLU A 35 -3.72 4.70 17.01
C GLU A 35 -3.31 3.41 17.76
N ALA A 36 -3.40 3.39 19.10
CA ALA A 36 -3.14 2.20 19.90
C ALA A 36 -4.10 1.04 19.60
N ASP A 37 -5.39 1.35 19.43
CA ASP A 37 -6.39 0.34 19.08
C ASP A 37 -6.23 -0.12 17.62
N ASN A 38 -5.87 0.77 16.70
CA ASN A 38 -5.49 0.45 15.34
C ASN A 38 -4.28 -0.49 15.30
N ALA A 39 -3.21 -0.18 16.04
CA ALA A 39 -2.02 -1.02 16.13
C ALA A 39 -2.34 -2.40 16.70
N THR A 40 -3.20 -2.48 17.72
CA THR A 40 -3.68 -3.75 18.28
C THR A 40 -4.46 -4.56 17.25
N LYS A 41 -5.40 -3.92 16.54
CA LYS A 41 -6.18 -4.56 15.47
C LYS A 41 -5.28 -5.05 14.34
N PHE A 42 -4.29 -4.24 13.95
CA PHE A 42 -3.34 -4.58 12.89
C PHE A 42 -2.46 -5.76 13.29
N LEU A 43 -1.99 -5.81 14.54
CA LEU A 43 -1.27 -6.94 15.13
C LEU A 43 -2.12 -8.21 15.08
N ASP A 44 -3.35 -8.17 15.60
CA ASP A 44 -4.23 -9.34 15.65
C ASP A 44 -4.50 -9.89 14.25
N THR A 45 -4.73 -9.00 13.28
CA THR A 45 -5.02 -9.36 11.89
C THR A 45 -3.81 -9.98 11.18
N HIS A 46 -2.60 -9.50 11.45
CA HIS A 46 -1.39 -9.86 10.69
C HIS A 46 -0.41 -10.77 11.43
N SER A 47 -0.66 -11.11 12.69
CA SER A 47 0.24 -11.94 13.53
C SER A 47 0.53 -13.33 12.96
N LYS A 48 -0.34 -13.86 12.09
CA LYS A 48 -0.14 -15.14 11.39
C LYS A 48 0.95 -15.08 10.29
N TYR A 49 1.30 -13.89 9.80
CA TYR A 49 2.28 -13.71 8.74
C TYR A 49 3.67 -13.50 9.32
N SER A 50 4.54 -14.51 9.18
CA SER A 50 5.87 -14.49 9.78
C SER A 50 6.80 -13.40 9.25
N PHE A 51 6.50 -12.81 8.10
CA PHE A 51 7.29 -11.72 7.50
C PHE A 51 6.86 -10.32 7.96
N VAL A 52 5.78 -10.21 8.75
CA VAL A 52 5.29 -8.95 9.32
C VAL A 52 5.66 -8.86 10.81
N MET A 53 6.06 -7.68 11.24
CA MET A 53 6.30 -7.34 12.63
C MET A 53 5.45 -6.14 13.02
N VAL A 54 4.70 -6.27 14.10
CA VAL A 54 3.87 -5.21 14.69
C VAL A 54 4.21 -5.16 16.17
N PRO A 55 4.63 -4.00 16.72
CA PRO A 55 4.95 -3.89 18.13
C PRO A 55 3.68 -4.01 18.97
N LYS A 56 3.76 -4.71 20.11
CA LYS A 56 2.64 -4.70 21.06
C LYS A 56 2.52 -3.34 21.70
N VAL A 57 1.29 -2.83 21.81
CA VAL A 57 0.99 -1.61 22.55
C VAL A 57 0.96 -1.88 24.05
N LEU A 58 1.67 -1.07 24.82
CA LEU A 58 1.61 -1.07 26.28
C LEU A 58 0.45 -0.15 26.71
N LYS A 59 -0.78 -0.68 26.67
CA LYS A 59 -2.02 0.09 26.94
C LYS A 59 -1.99 0.81 28.29
N GLN A 60 -1.38 0.22 29.32
CA GLN A 60 -1.26 0.82 30.65
C GLN A 60 -0.41 2.11 30.68
N LEU A 61 0.52 2.27 29.73
CA LEU A 61 1.38 3.45 29.57
C LEU A 61 0.91 4.41 28.46
N THR A 62 -0.10 3.99 27.68
CA THR A 62 -0.65 4.80 26.58
C THR A 62 -1.79 5.70 27.06
N ARG A 63 -1.79 6.96 26.63
CA ARG A 63 -2.83 7.97 26.91
C ARG A 63 -3.04 8.80 25.64
N LYS A 64 -4.02 9.71 25.68
CA LYS A 64 -4.37 10.57 24.52
C LYS A 64 -3.19 11.23 23.80
N ARG A 65 -2.13 11.60 24.54
CA ARG A 65 -0.96 12.34 24.01
C ARG A 65 0.37 11.58 24.11
N VAL A 66 0.33 10.31 24.55
CA VAL A 66 1.53 9.46 24.58
C VAL A 66 1.13 8.05 24.14
N LEU A 67 1.67 7.58 23.02
CA LEU A 67 1.64 6.17 22.61
C LEU A 67 2.88 5.45 23.13
N THR A 68 2.71 4.32 23.80
CA THR A 68 3.83 3.47 24.24
C THR A 68 3.67 2.07 23.69
N MET A 69 4.69 1.58 22.98
CA MET A 69 4.70 0.26 22.34
C MET A 69 6.08 -0.39 22.47
N GLU A 70 6.17 -1.68 22.14
CA GLU A 70 7.43 -2.41 22.09
C GLU A 70 8.43 -1.72 21.15
N TRP A 71 9.70 -1.72 21.54
CA TRP A 71 10.76 -1.19 20.69
C TRP A 71 11.01 -2.11 19.50
N VAL A 72 10.91 -1.55 18.29
CA VAL A 72 11.23 -2.27 17.05
C VAL A 72 12.66 -1.94 16.63
N ALA A 73 13.57 -2.88 16.85
CA ALA A 73 14.91 -2.79 16.30
C ALA A 73 14.88 -3.04 14.78
N GLY A 74 15.75 -2.36 14.03
CA GLY A 74 15.89 -2.58 12.61
C GLY A 74 16.43 -1.36 11.86
N GLU A 75 16.71 -1.57 10.58
CA GLU A 75 17.26 -0.54 9.72
C GLU A 75 16.14 0.28 9.08
N ASN A 76 16.37 1.58 8.89
CA ASN A 76 15.46 2.41 8.11
C ASN A 76 15.59 2.08 6.61
N PRO A 77 14.49 1.91 5.85
CA PRO A 77 14.55 1.70 4.41
C PRO A 77 15.33 2.78 3.64
N ARG A 78 15.25 4.04 4.08
CA ARG A 78 15.99 5.17 3.49
C ARG A 78 17.49 5.06 3.71
N GLU A 79 17.90 4.62 4.90
CA GLU A 79 19.30 4.37 5.24
C GLU A 79 19.84 3.18 4.47
N LEU A 80 19.08 2.08 4.39
CA LEU A 80 19.40 0.92 3.56
C LEU A 80 19.56 1.30 2.08
N LEU A 81 18.68 2.14 1.55
CA LEU A 81 18.79 2.66 0.19
C LEU A 81 20.05 3.50 -0.01
N SER A 82 20.39 4.37 0.96
CA SER A 82 21.59 5.19 0.93
C SER A 82 22.86 4.34 0.97
N LEU A 83 22.89 3.31 1.83
CA LEU A 83 23.98 2.33 1.93
C LEU A 83 24.14 1.54 0.64
N ALA A 84 23.03 1.03 0.08
CA ALA A 84 23.03 0.27 -1.16
C ALA A 84 23.50 1.09 -2.36
N LYS A 85 23.21 2.41 -2.39
CA LYS A 85 23.66 3.33 -3.44
C LYS A 85 25.05 3.95 -3.19
N GLY A 86 25.61 3.79 -1.98
CA GLY A 86 26.88 4.40 -1.61
C GLY A 86 26.86 5.94 -1.51
N ILE A 87 25.70 6.54 -1.26
CA ILE A 87 25.50 8.01 -1.29
C ILE A 87 25.71 8.68 0.09
N SER A 88 25.85 7.89 1.17
CA SER A 88 25.93 8.46 2.52
C SER A 88 27.19 9.31 2.74
N GLY A 89 27.00 10.61 2.97
CA GLY A 89 28.03 11.66 3.03
C GLY A 89 29.04 11.55 4.19
N SER A 90 28.97 10.50 5.02
CA SER A 90 29.95 10.24 6.08
C SER A 90 30.66 8.89 5.93
N ILE A 91 30.53 8.20 4.77
CA ILE A 91 30.97 6.80 4.64
C ILE A 91 31.83 6.55 3.39
N ALA A 92 32.97 7.23 3.30
CA ALA A 92 33.99 6.99 2.27
C ALA A 92 34.74 5.63 2.41
N GLN A 93 34.24 4.66 3.20
CA GLN A 93 34.92 3.38 3.47
C GLN A 93 33.99 2.15 3.58
N LEU A 94 32.82 2.14 2.93
CA LEU A 94 32.06 0.88 2.83
C LEU A 94 32.74 -0.05 1.83
N SER A 95 33.07 -1.25 2.30
CA SER A 95 33.50 -2.33 1.42
C SER A 95 32.38 -2.68 0.43
N GLU A 96 32.74 -3.16 -0.77
CA GLU A 96 31.77 -3.63 -1.76
C GLU A 96 30.85 -4.73 -1.20
N LYS A 97 31.38 -5.55 -0.27
CA LYS A 97 30.59 -6.54 0.46
C LYS A 97 29.45 -5.92 1.25
N GLN A 98 29.70 -4.85 2.01
CA GLN A 98 28.65 -4.19 2.81
C GLN A 98 27.57 -3.54 1.93
N LYS A 99 27.94 -3.00 0.77
CA LYS A 99 26.98 -2.46 -0.20
C LYS A 99 26.09 -3.57 -0.77
N LEU A 100 26.69 -4.70 -1.12
CA LEU A 100 25.96 -5.87 -1.62
C LEU A 100 25.00 -6.43 -0.56
N ASP A 101 25.45 -6.54 0.69
CA ASP A 101 24.63 -7.01 1.81
C ASP A 101 23.47 -6.05 2.12
N ALA A 102 23.70 -4.73 2.03
CA ALA A 102 22.64 -3.73 2.15
C ALA A 102 21.62 -3.81 1.01
N LYS A 103 22.09 -4.02 -0.23
CA LYS A 103 21.22 -4.22 -1.39
C LYS A 103 20.36 -5.47 -1.26
N ALA A 104 20.92 -6.58 -0.78
CA ALA A 104 20.19 -7.83 -0.57
C ALA A 104 19.06 -7.64 0.47
N ARG A 105 19.36 -7.02 1.62
CA ARG A 105 18.36 -6.71 2.65
C ARG A 105 17.29 -5.73 2.17
N LEU A 106 17.67 -4.72 1.39
CA LEU A 106 16.71 -3.80 0.80
C LEU A 106 15.75 -4.50 -0.17
N LEU A 107 16.27 -5.38 -1.03
CA LEU A 107 15.43 -6.16 -1.96
C LEU A 107 14.48 -7.10 -1.20
N ASP A 108 14.99 -7.74 -0.15
CA ASP A 108 14.17 -8.60 0.71
C ASP A 108 13.07 -7.82 1.43
N LEU A 109 13.38 -6.65 1.99
CA LEU A 109 12.40 -5.71 2.54
C LEU A 109 11.33 -5.33 1.51
N VAL A 110 11.73 -4.98 0.28
CA VAL A 110 10.79 -4.60 -0.79
C VAL A 110 9.88 -5.77 -1.13
N ASN A 111 10.42 -6.98 -1.32
CA ASN A 111 9.63 -8.18 -1.62
C ASN A 111 8.59 -8.45 -0.53
N LYS A 112 9.00 -8.43 0.74
CA LYS A 112 8.08 -8.61 1.87
C LYS A 112 7.09 -7.46 2.03
N GLY A 113 7.48 -6.23 1.68
CA GLY A 113 6.59 -5.08 1.68
C GLY A 113 5.50 -5.19 0.62
N VAL A 114 5.85 -5.68 -0.58
CA VAL A 114 4.89 -6.03 -1.64
C VAL A 114 3.96 -7.14 -1.18
N GLU A 115 4.51 -8.22 -0.61
CA GLU A 115 3.72 -9.33 -0.07
C GLU A 115 2.75 -8.85 1.03
N ALA A 116 3.21 -8.03 1.97
CA ALA A 116 2.38 -7.43 3.02
C ALA A 116 1.25 -6.57 2.44
N SER A 117 1.55 -5.77 1.41
CA SER A 117 0.56 -4.92 0.76
C SER A 117 -0.51 -5.76 0.04
N LEU A 118 -0.11 -6.82 -0.66
CA LEU A 118 -1.04 -7.74 -1.33
C LEU A 118 -1.92 -8.48 -0.33
N VAL A 119 -1.35 -8.96 0.78
CA VAL A 119 -2.10 -9.58 1.87
C VAL A 119 -3.13 -8.62 2.45
N GLN A 120 -2.75 -7.37 2.71
CA GLN A 120 -3.67 -6.35 3.21
C GLN A 120 -4.82 -6.08 2.25
N LEU A 121 -4.51 -5.99 0.95
CA LEU A 121 -5.45 -5.63 -0.10
C LEU A 121 -6.43 -6.78 -0.44
N LEU A 122 -5.89 -7.99 -0.59
CA LEU A 122 -6.61 -9.13 -1.18
C LEU A 122 -7.12 -10.12 -0.13
N GLU A 123 -6.48 -10.23 1.02
CA GLU A 123 -6.82 -11.24 2.03
C GLU A 123 -7.43 -10.65 3.30
N THR A 124 -6.75 -9.71 3.96
CA THR A 124 -7.19 -9.21 5.27
C THR A 124 -8.21 -8.08 5.15
N GLY A 125 -8.09 -7.25 4.11
CA GLY A 125 -8.92 -6.06 3.91
C GLY A 125 -8.61 -4.92 4.89
N LEU A 126 -7.54 -5.02 5.69
CA LEU A 126 -7.11 -3.98 6.62
C LEU A 126 -5.78 -3.38 6.12
N LEU A 127 -5.86 -2.22 5.48
CA LEU A 127 -4.75 -1.59 4.80
C LEU A 127 -4.10 -0.54 5.67
N HIS A 128 -2.77 -0.54 5.66
CA HIS A 128 -1.96 0.56 6.14
C HIS A 128 -1.94 1.66 5.07
N ALA A 129 -2.64 2.77 5.30
CA ALA A 129 -2.88 3.78 4.28
C ALA A 129 -1.69 4.73 4.04
N ASP A 130 -0.71 4.77 4.96
CA ASP A 130 0.51 5.57 4.79
C ASP A 130 1.82 4.78 5.08
N PRO A 131 2.23 3.83 4.23
CA PRO A 131 3.44 3.03 4.43
C PRO A 131 4.71 3.83 4.05
N HIS A 132 4.85 5.05 4.58
CA HIS A 132 6.02 5.88 4.37
C HIS A 132 7.28 5.17 4.92
N PRO A 133 8.45 5.29 4.28
CA PRO A 133 9.69 4.65 4.74
C PRO A 133 10.11 4.96 6.19
N GLY A 134 9.61 6.06 6.76
CA GLY A 134 9.83 6.42 8.17
C GLY A 134 9.10 5.49 9.15
N ASN A 135 7.96 4.95 8.74
CA ASN A 135 7.05 4.11 9.52
C ASN A 135 7.37 2.61 9.36
N LEU A 136 8.41 2.30 8.58
CA LEU A 136 8.84 0.95 8.30
C LEU A 136 10.24 0.69 8.86
N ARG A 137 10.47 -0.55 9.29
CA ARG A 137 11.77 -1.07 9.70
C ARG A 137 12.03 -2.41 9.04
N TYR A 138 13.27 -2.63 8.63
CA TYR A 138 13.75 -3.97 8.34
C TYR A 138 14.37 -4.56 9.59
N THR A 139 13.70 -5.52 10.22
CA THR A 139 14.10 -6.06 11.52
C THR A 139 15.29 -7.02 11.39
N PRO A 140 16.08 -7.25 12.46
CA PRO A 140 17.22 -8.16 12.43
C PRO A 140 16.89 -9.61 12.05
N ASP A 141 15.66 -10.04 12.31
CA ASP A 141 15.11 -11.34 11.93
C ASP A 141 14.48 -11.36 10.52
N GLY A 142 14.65 -10.29 9.75
CA GLY A 142 14.26 -10.21 8.34
C GLY A 142 12.78 -9.97 8.09
N ARG A 143 12.07 -9.30 8.99
CA ARG A 143 10.65 -8.93 8.86
C ARG A 143 10.47 -7.46 8.51
N VAL A 144 9.28 -7.13 8.03
CA VAL A 144 8.82 -5.74 7.84
C VAL A 144 8.12 -5.28 9.11
N GLY A 145 8.77 -4.41 9.87
CA GLY A 145 8.22 -3.77 11.05
C GLY A 145 7.42 -2.53 10.70
N PHE A 146 6.17 -2.45 11.17
CA PHE A 146 5.31 -1.26 11.06
C PHE A 146 5.33 -0.49 12.38
N LEU A 147 5.39 0.84 12.32
CA LEU A 147 5.54 1.70 13.50
C LEU A 147 4.41 2.71 13.72
N ASP A 148 3.71 3.07 12.66
CA ASP A 148 2.65 4.08 12.69
C ASP A 148 1.34 3.37 12.35
N PHE A 149 0.29 3.65 13.09
CA PHE A 149 -1.03 3.06 12.84
C PHE A 149 -2.13 4.13 12.86
N GLY A 150 -1.76 5.40 12.69
CA GLY A 150 -2.70 6.52 12.67
C GLY A 150 -3.69 6.41 11.52
N LEU A 151 -3.26 5.86 10.38
CA LEU A 151 -4.05 5.74 9.17
C LEU A 151 -4.20 4.28 8.72
N LEU A 152 -5.27 3.64 9.19
CA LEU A 152 -5.74 2.35 8.66
C LEU A 152 -7.02 2.54 7.84
N CYS A 153 -7.14 1.78 6.77
CA CYS A 153 -8.33 1.74 5.92
C CYS A 153 -8.90 0.32 5.90
N GLU A 154 -10.21 0.18 6.02
CA GLU A 154 -10.91 -1.10 5.90
C GLU A 154 -11.61 -1.20 4.55
N MET A 155 -11.23 -2.23 3.80
CA MET A 155 -11.90 -2.60 2.57
C MET A 155 -13.05 -3.56 2.84
N GLU A 156 -14.17 -3.32 2.16
CA GLU A 156 -15.27 -4.26 2.19
C GLU A 156 -14.84 -5.57 1.50
N LYS A 157 -15.24 -6.71 2.07
CA LYS A 157 -14.91 -8.03 1.50
C LYS A 157 -15.40 -8.22 0.07
N LYS A 158 -16.42 -7.47 -0.36
CA LYS A 158 -16.88 -7.48 -1.77
C LYS A 158 -15.81 -6.85 -2.68
N HIS A 159 -15.19 -5.74 -2.25
CA HIS A 159 -14.18 -5.03 -3.01
C HIS A 159 -12.89 -5.85 -3.14
N SER A 160 -12.41 -6.48 -2.06
CA SER A 160 -11.22 -7.37 -2.14
C SER A 160 -11.45 -8.58 -3.05
N ARG A 161 -12.66 -9.16 -3.06
CA ARG A 161 -13.02 -10.26 -3.96
C ARG A 161 -13.09 -9.81 -5.42
N ALA A 162 -13.76 -8.68 -5.68
CA ALA A 162 -13.82 -8.11 -7.02
C ALA A 162 -12.43 -7.74 -7.54
N MET A 163 -11.52 -7.28 -6.67
CA MET A 163 -10.13 -7.04 -7.04
C MET A 163 -9.37 -8.32 -7.40
N LEU A 164 -9.55 -9.40 -6.63
CA LEU A 164 -8.97 -10.70 -6.96
C LEU A 164 -9.52 -11.24 -8.29
N SER A 165 -10.84 -11.14 -8.47
CA SER A 165 -11.55 -11.47 -9.72
C SER A 165 -10.98 -10.67 -10.91
N SER A 166 -10.73 -9.37 -10.71
CA SER A 166 -10.15 -8.49 -11.73
C SER A 166 -8.78 -8.98 -12.18
N ILE A 167 -7.91 -9.40 -11.25
CA ILE A 167 -6.59 -9.93 -11.57
C ILE A 167 -6.73 -11.19 -12.44
N VAL A 168 -7.65 -12.10 -12.09
CA VAL A 168 -7.92 -13.31 -12.86
C VAL A 168 -8.41 -12.98 -14.27
N HIS A 169 -9.35 -12.03 -14.40
CA HIS A 169 -9.87 -11.62 -15.69
C HIS A 169 -8.83 -10.91 -16.56
N ILE A 170 -7.96 -10.09 -15.98
CA ILE A 170 -6.83 -9.48 -16.71
C ILE A 170 -5.92 -10.57 -17.27
N VAL A 171 -5.49 -11.53 -16.44
CA VAL A 171 -4.58 -12.62 -16.84
C VAL A 171 -5.20 -13.50 -17.93
N ASN A 172 -6.51 -13.73 -17.88
CA ASN A 172 -7.23 -14.51 -18.88
C ASN A 172 -7.60 -13.70 -20.14
N GLY A 173 -7.36 -12.38 -20.16
CA GLY A 173 -7.83 -11.49 -21.23
C GLY A 173 -9.35 -11.37 -21.33
N ASP A 174 -10.08 -11.61 -20.24
CA ASP A 174 -11.54 -11.48 -20.17
C ASP A 174 -11.95 -10.05 -19.78
N TRP A 175 -11.87 -9.15 -20.76
CA TRP A 175 -12.17 -7.73 -20.56
C TRP A 175 -13.64 -7.46 -20.24
N ALA A 176 -14.55 -8.31 -20.73
CA ALA A 176 -15.97 -8.17 -20.46
C ALA A 176 -16.27 -8.41 -18.97
N SER A 177 -15.71 -9.48 -18.40
CA SER A 177 -15.85 -9.79 -16.97
C SER A 177 -15.12 -8.78 -16.08
N LEU A 178 -13.94 -8.30 -16.50
CA LEU A 178 -13.21 -7.24 -15.79
C LEU A 178 -14.06 -5.97 -15.60
N VAL A 179 -14.85 -5.57 -16.60
CA VAL A 179 -15.73 -4.39 -16.46
C VAL A 179 -16.76 -4.56 -15.34
N TYR A 180 -17.27 -5.77 -15.14
CA TYR A 180 -18.21 -6.03 -14.04
C TYR A 180 -17.52 -5.95 -12.67
N ASP A 181 -16.30 -6.47 -12.54
CA ASP A 181 -15.54 -6.34 -11.29
C ASP A 181 -15.24 -4.86 -10.97
N LEU A 182 -14.92 -4.06 -11.98
CA LEU A 182 -14.69 -2.61 -11.82
C LEU A 182 -15.97 -1.87 -11.37
N ILE A 183 -17.16 -2.37 -11.71
CA ILE A 183 -18.43 -1.85 -11.18
C ILE A 183 -18.60 -2.29 -9.72
N GLU A 184 -18.33 -3.56 -9.40
CA GLU A 184 -18.43 -4.05 -8.01
C GLU A 184 -17.47 -3.34 -7.05
N MET A 185 -16.31 -2.89 -7.55
CA MET A 185 -15.35 -2.05 -6.83
C MET A 185 -15.74 -0.56 -6.78
N ASP A 186 -16.90 -0.18 -7.31
CA ASP A 186 -17.37 1.21 -7.40
C ASP A 186 -16.43 2.14 -8.22
N VAL A 187 -15.53 1.57 -9.04
CA VAL A 187 -14.61 2.31 -9.93
C VAL A 187 -15.36 2.85 -11.15
N VAL A 188 -16.26 2.03 -11.70
CA VAL A 188 -17.09 2.39 -12.85
C VAL A 188 -18.52 2.68 -12.40
N PRO A 189 -19.03 3.92 -12.56
CA PRO A 189 -20.39 4.25 -12.18
C PRO A 189 -21.43 3.42 -12.95
N PRO A 190 -22.59 3.07 -12.36
CA PRO A 190 -23.61 2.23 -12.99
C PRO A 190 -24.20 2.77 -14.31
N ARG A 191 -24.02 4.07 -14.60
CA ARG A 191 -24.52 4.73 -15.82
C ARG A 191 -23.50 4.78 -16.96
N THR A 192 -22.36 4.11 -16.81
CA THR A 192 -21.29 4.12 -17.80
C THR A 192 -21.62 3.19 -18.97
N ASN A 193 -21.27 3.59 -20.20
CA ASN A 193 -21.44 2.73 -21.37
C ASN A 193 -20.39 1.60 -21.32
N LEU A 194 -20.80 0.43 -20.84
CA LEU A 194 -19.91 -0.72 -20.58
C LEU A 194 -19.21 -1.22 -21.84
N ARG A 195 -19.90 -1.21 -22.99
CA ARG A 195 -19.30 -1.61 -24.27
C ARG A 195 -18.12 -0.73 -24.64
N ARG A 196 -18.24 0.58 -24.43
CA ARG A 196 -17.15 1.53 -24.70
C ARG A 196 -15.96 1.29 -23.76
N VAL A 197 -16.22 1.07 -22.48
CA VAL A 197 -15.15 0.78 -21.50
C VAL A 197 -14.45 -0.53 -21.84
N THR A 198 -15.19 -1.56 -22.25
CA THR A 198 -14.62 -2.85 -22.66
C THR A 198 -13.68 -2.68 -23.85
N MET A 199 -14.12 -1.95 -24.89
CA MET A 199 -13.28 -1.67 -26.07
C MET A 199 -12.03 -0.85 -25.71
N ASP A 200 -12.17 0.15 -24.83
CA ASP A 200 -11.02 0.95 -24.37
C ASP A 200 -10.01 0.08 -23.59
N LEU A 201 -10.49 -0.89 -22.78
CA LEU A 201 -9.64 -1.86 -22.06
C LEU A 201 -8.96 -2.85 -23.02
N GLU A 202 -9.69 -3.37 -24.01
CA GLU A 202 -9.14 -4.23 -25.06
C GLU A 202 -8.04 -3.54 -25.87
N ASP A 203 -8.24 -2.27 -26.24
CA ASP A 203 -7.26 -1.50 -27.01
C ASP A 203 -6.02 -1.16 -26.17
N THR A 204 -6.19 -0.88 -24.88
CA THR A 204 -5.07 -0.47 -23.99
C THR A 204 -4.32 -1.63 -23.36
N LEU A 205 -4.99 -2.73 -23.04
CA LEU A 205 -4.44 -3.88 -22.31
C LEU A 205 -4.41 -5.16 -23.15
N GLY A 206 -5.11 -5.21 -24.29
CA GLY A 206 -5.13 -6.38 -25.17
C GLY A 206 -3.86 -6.56 -26.02
N GLU A 207 -3.01 -5.54 -26.13
CA GLU A 207 -1.68 -5.65 -26.76
C GLU A 207 -0.63 -6.28 -25.81
N VAL A 208 -1.00 -6.68 -24.60
CA VAL A 208 -0.08 -7.24 -23.60
C VAL A 208 0.30 -8.67 -24.01
N THR A 209 1.48 -8.83 -24.60
CA THR A 209 2.09 -10.14 -24.84
C THR A 209 2.61 -10.73 -23.53
N TYR A 210 2.21 -11.97 -23.24
CA TYR A 210 2.66 -12.71 -22.06
C TYR A 210 3.98 -13.43 -22.37
N GLU A 211 5.11 -12.91 -21.88
CA GLU A 211 6.37 -13.69 -21.83
C GLU A 211 6.51 -14.31 -20.43
N GLY A 212 6.56 -15.65 -20.36
CA GLY A 212 6.86 -16.37 -19.12
C GLY A 212 5.77 -16.35 -18.04
N GLY A 213 4.52 -16.03 -18.38
CA GLY A 213 3.38 -16.01 -17.44
C GLY A 213 3.22 -14.73 -16.63
N ILE A 214 4.05 -13.71 -16.87
CA ILE A 214 3.89 -12.37 -16.33
C ILE A 214 3.49 -11.44 -17.49
N PRO A 215 2.39 -10.68 -17.37
CA PRO A 215 2.01 -9.72 -18.41
C PRO A 215 3.05 -8.60 -18.54
N ASP A 216 3.66 -8.43 -19.73
CA ASP A 216 4.53 -7.28 -20.04
C ASP A 216 3.66 -6.06 -20.38
N ILE A 217 3.21 -5.34 -19.36
CA ILE A 217 2.34 -4.16 -19.53
C ILE A 217 3.21 -2.93 -19.83
N LYS A 218 3.27 -2.54 -21.10
CA LYS A 218 3.92 -1.28 -21.51
C LYS A 218 3.01 -0.08 -21.25
N PHE A 219 3.24 0.61 -20.14
CA PHE A 219 2.68 1.95 -19.92
C PHE A 219 3.42 2.99 -20.77
N SER A 220 3.19 2.98 -22.09
CA SER A 220 3.69 4.04 -22.96
C SER A 220 2.70 4.36 -24.07
N ARG A 221 1.86 5.38 -23.82
CA ARG A 221 1.41 6.38 -24.79
C ARG A 221 0.70 7.55 -24.11
#